data_AF-A0A949GR43-F1
#
_entry.id   AF-A0A949GR43-F1
#
_cell.length_a   1.000
_cell.length_b   1.000
_cell.length_c   1.000
_cell.angle_alpha   90.00
_cell.angle_beta   90.00
_cell.angle_gamma   90.00
#
_symmetry.space_group_name_H-M   'P 1'
#
loop_
_entity.id
_entity.type
_entity.pdbx_description
1 polymer ?
#
loop_
_entity_poly.entity_id
_entity_poly.type
_entity_poly.pdbx_seq_one_letter_code
_entity_poly.pdbx_strand_id
1 'polypeptide(L)'
;SEPNFGQWLRWEASLEEMAAYYAIPEPFRQSALGRLAEAARSIIGSSTNLKLLAGQTPDAGDIPATIFPFFVSNGARTVGFEEMTKIYRLLNRNLSAALPETAAEEDRAFASLKCHVGQPVKLPCGTVLRISISARTLSEAWSEDACAAERNLCAVIDEISTVVRKIGLIIAANLARQT
;
A
#
# COMPACT_ATOMS: atom_id res chain seq x y z
N SER A 1 19.74 34.79 3.65
CA SER A 1 19.08 33.46 3.72
C SER A 1 18.72 33.07 2.31
N GLU A 2 19.19 31.93 1.81
CA GLU A 2 18.73 31.44 0.51
C GLU A 2 17.26 30.99 0.62
N PRO A 3 16.40 31.32 -0.35
CA PRO A 3 15.03 30.84 -0.36
C PRO A 3 15.01 29.32 -0.48
N ASN A 4 14.35 28.62 0.46
CA ASN A 4 14.17 27.18 0.37
C ASN A 4 13.01 26.85 -0.57
N PHE A 5 13.26 26.97 -1.88
CA PHE A 5 12.28 26.67 -2.93
C PHE A 5 11.67 25.27 -2.78
N GLY A 6 12.45 24.30 -2.29
CA GLY A 6 11.96 22.94 -2.05
C GLY A 6 10.91 22.85 -0.92
N GLN A 7 10.99 23.68 0.12
CA GLN A 7 9.94 23.76 1.15
C GLN A 7 8.70 24.45 0.61
N TRP A 8 8.88 25.54 -0.14
CA TRP A 8 7.75 26.26 -0.74
C TRP A 8 6.97 25.38 -1.74
N LEU A 9 7.66 24.66 -2.64
CA LEU A 9 7.00 23.76 -3.58
C LEU A 9 6.26 22.61 -2.89
N ARG A 10 6.81 22.05 -1.80
CA ARG A 10 6.11 21.03 -1.00
C ARG A 10 4.88 21.58 -0.30
N TRP A 11 4.93 22.84 0.13
CA TRP A 11 3.79 23.53 0.72
C TRP A 11 2.67 23.73 -0.31
N GLU A 12 2.99 24.28 -1.48
CA GLU A 12 2.02 24.47 -2.57
C GLU A 12 1.39 23.13 -3.00
N ALA A 13 2.20 22.08 -3.18
CA ALA A 13 1.68 20.75 -3.50
C ALA A 13 0.74 20.20 -2.40
N SER A 14 1.05 20.47 -1.12
CA SER A 14 0.19 20.05 -0.01
C SER A 14 -1.15 20.79 -0.01
N LEU A 15 -1.15 22.09 -0.36
CA LEU A 15 -2.38 22.87 -0.51
C LEU A 15 -3.24 22.37 -1.67
N GLU A 16 -2.64 22.04 -2.82
CA GLU A 16 -3.38 21.45 -3.94
C GLU A 16 -3.98 20.09 -3.59
N GLU A 17 -3.25 19.21 -2.91
CA GLU A 17 -3.78 17.93 -2.45
C GLU A 17 -4.96 18.11 -1.48
N MET A 18 -4.86 19.07 -0.55
CA MET A 18 -5.97 19.40 0.35
C MET A 18 -7.18 19.93 -0.43
N ALA A 19 -6.98 20.85 -1.37
CA ALA A 19 -8.06 21.41 -2.18
C ALA A 19 -8.75 20.32 -3.03
N ALA A 20 -7.97 19.46 -3.68
CA ALA A 20 -8.49 18.34 -4.46
C ALA A 20 -9.28 17.35 -3.61
N TYR A 21 -8.84 17.08 -2.37
CA TYR A 21 -9.58 16.25 -1.44
C TYR A 21 -10.92 16.89 -1.04
N TYR A 22 -10.91 18.19 -0.71
CA TYR A 22 -12.11 18.90 -0.28
C TYR A 22 -13.14 19.14 -1.40
N ALA A 23 -12.71 19.13 -2.67
CA ALA A 23 -13.59 19.21 -3.83
C ALA A 23 -14.49 17.97 -4.02
N ILE A 24 -14.09 16.81 -3.49
CA ILE A 24 -14.87 15.57 -3.57
C ILE A 24 -16.16 15.68 -2.72
N PRO A 25 -17.32 15.18 -3.16
CA PRO A 25 -18.50 15.09 -2.32
C PRO A 25 -18.24 14.25 -1.04
N GLU A 26 -18.59 14.80 0.13
CA GLU A 26 -18.40 14.11 1.43
C GLU A 26 -18.99 12.70 1.48
N PRO A 27 -20.20 12.42 0.94
CA PRO A 27 -20.75 11.06 0.94
C PRO A 27 -19.87 10.06 0.18
N PHE A 28 -19.24 10.51 -0.93
CA PHE A 28 -18.30 9.68 -1.66
C PHE A 28 -17.03 9.44 -0.84
N ARG A 29 -16.45 10.49 -0.22
CA ARG A 29 -15.25 10.34 0.63
C ARG A 29 -15.44 9.31 1.73
N GLN A 30 -16.54 9.40 2.48
CA GLN A 30 -16.84 8.48 3.58
C GLN A 30 -17.03 7.05 3.09
N SER A 31 -17.81 6.87 2.02
CA SER A 31 -18.07 5.55 1.42
C SER A 31 -16.80 4.91 0.86
N ALA A 32 -16.04 5.66 0.04
CA ALA A 32 -14.78 5.22 -0.54
C ALA A 32 -13.76 4.86 0.54
N LEU A 33 -13.58 5.71 1.55
CA LEU A 33 -12.64 5.45 2.63
C LEU A 33 -13.01 4.19 3.42
N GLY A 34 -14.29 4.02 3.76
CA GLY A 34 -14.77 2.82 4.45
C GLY A 34 -14.51 1.54 3.65
N ARG A 35 -14.84 1.57 2.35
CA ARG A 35 -14.64 0.43 1.43
C ARG A 35 -13.17 0.07 1.26
N LEU A 36 -12.32 1.06 0.99
CA LEU A 36 -10.88 0.84 0.81
C LEU A 36 -10.22 0.37 2.12
N ALA A 37 -10.65 0.90 3.26
CA ALA A 37 -10.16 0.46 4.55
C ALA A 37 -10.51 -1.00 4.85
N GLU A 38 -11.74 -1.40 4.52
CA GLU A 38 -12.19 -2.78 4.68
C GLU A 38 -11.47 -3.73 3.72
N ALA A 39 -11.33 -3.34 2.45
CA ALA A 39 -10.57 -4.09 1.47
C ALA A 39 -9.12 -4.28 1.91
N ALA A 40 -8.44 -3.21 2.37
CA ALA A 40 -7.07 -3.30 2.87
C ALA A 40 -6.96 -4.28 4.05
N ARG A 41 -7.88 -4.21 5.02
CA ARG A 41 -7.91 -5.15 6.15
C ARG A 41 -8.11 -6.59 5.70
N SER A 42 -9.09 -6.82 4.83
CA SER A 42 -9.44 -8.13 4.32
C SER A 42 -8.27 -8.75 3.54
N ILE A 43 -7.74 -8.02 2.54
CA ILE A 43 -6.66 -8.51 1.68
C ILE A 43 -5.39 -8.81 2.48
N ILE A 44 -4.99 -7.92 3.40
CA ILE A 44 -3.80 -8.17 4.23
C ILE A 44 -4.07 -9.32 5.21
N GLY A 45 -5.27 -9.37 5.81
CA GLY A 45 -5.67 -10.40 6.78
C GLY A 45 -5.83 -11.80 6.18
N SER A 46 -6.16 -11.91 4.89
CA SER A 46 -6.23 -13.18 4.17
C SER A 46 -4.87 -13.70 3.70
N SER A 47 -3.81 -12.91 3.83
CA SER A 47 -2.46 -13.33 3.44
C SER A 47 -1.85 -14.28 4.47
N THR A 48 -1.17 -15.32 4.01
CA THR A 48 -0.37 -16.21 4.86
C THR A 48 0.97 -15.59 5.28
N ASN A 49 1.46 -14.60 4.52
CA ASN A 49 2.75 -13.95 4.75
C ASN A 49 2.62 -12.62 5.49
N LEU A 50 1.43 -12.05 5.61
CA LEU A 50 1.25 -10.74 6.24
C LEU A 50 0.45 -10.85 7.53
N LYS A 51 0.75 -9.97 8.47
CA LYS A 51 -0.02 -9.82 9.70
C LYS A 51 -0.21 -8.34 10.01
N LEU A 52 -1.46 -7.87 10.00
CA LEU A 52 -1.80 -6.52 10.42
C LEU A 52 -1.32 -6.26 11.86
N LEU A 53 -0.78 -5.07 12.10
CA LEU A 53 -0.50 -4.60 13.45
C LEU A 53 -1.83 -4.34 14.16
N ALA A 54 -2.06 -5.03 15.28
CA ALA A 54 -3.29 -4.90 16.08
C ALA A 54 -3.42 -3.50 16.71
N GLY A 55 -4.65 -3.11 17.05
CA GLY A 55 -4.95 -1.86 17.76
C GLY A 55 -5.24 -0.65 16.86
N GLN A 56 -5.63 -0.89 15.61
CA GLN A 56 -6.05 0.17 14.67
C GLN A 56 -7.55 0.13 14.36
N THR A 57 -8.35 -0.32 15.31
CA THR A 57 -9.80 -0.16 15.24
C THR A 57 -10.11 1.29 15.58
N PRO A 58 -10.72 2.08 14.67
CA PRO A 58 -11.21 3.40 15.04
C PRO A 58 -12.22 3.26 16.18
N ASP A 59 -12.18 4.16 17.16
CA ASP A 59 -13.23 4.24 18.17
C ASP A 59 -14.56 4.59 17.49
N ALA A 60 -15.68 4.25 18.13
CA ALA A 60 -17.00 4.53 17.58
C ALA A 60 -17.21 6.05 17.42
N GLY A 61 -17.08 6.54 16.18
CA GLY A 61 -17.16 7.97 15.84
C GLY A 61 -15.93 8.52 15.11
N ASP A 62 -14.84 7.76 15.01
CA ASP A 62 -13.59 8.22 14.40
C ASP A 62 -13.50 7.98 12.89
N ILE A 63 -12.73 8.85 12.24
CA ILE A 63 -12.30 8.73 10.85
C ILE A 63 -11.69 7.33 10.65
N PRO A 64 -12.13 6.53 9.65
CA PRO A 64 -11.57 5.22 9.40
C PRO A 64 -10.04 5.27 9.28
N ALA A 65 -9.35 4.26 9.82
CA ALA A 65 -7.90 4.16 9.69
C ALA A 65 -7.49 4.24 8.20
N THR A 66 -6.56 5.14 7.88
CA THR A 66 -6.05 5.37 6.52
C THR A 66 -4.66 4.78 6.32
N ILE A 67 -4.05 4.22 7.37
CA ILE A 67 -2.71 3.62 7.35
C ILE A 67 -2.84 2.22 7.92
N PHE A 68 -2.40 1.21 7.18
CA PHE A 68 -2.46 -0.20 7.53
C PHE A 68 -1.03 -0.76 7.61
N PRO A 69 -0.38 -0.67 8.78
CA PRO A 69 0.91 -1.28 8.99
C PRO A 69 0.77 -2.79 9.20
N PHE A 70 1.71 -3.54 8.66
CA PHE A 70 1.75 -4.98 8.74
C PHE A 70 3.17 -5.51 8.86
N PHE A 71 3.29 -6.63 9.55
CA PHE A 71 4.48 -7.46 9.56
C PHE A 71 4.50 -8.34 8.31
N VAL A 72 5.71 -8.71 7.88
CA VAL A 72 5.93 -9.73 6.86
C VAL A 72 6.55 -10.95 7.53
N SER A 73 6.08 -12.13 7.16
CA SER A 73 6.53 -13.42 7.67
C SER A 73 6.99 -14.32 6.52
N ASN A 74 8.11 -15.00 6.75
CA ASN A 74 8.62 -16.06 5.89
C ASN A 74 8.53 -17.38 6.67
N GLY A 75 7.48 -18.17 6.38
CA GLY A 75 7.08 -19.28 7.23
C GLY A 75 6.68 -18.81 8.63
N ALA A 76 7.19 -19.48 9.67
CA ALA A 76 6.90 -19.13 11.07
C ALA A 76 7.68 -17.90 11.58
N ARG A 77 8.63 -17.35 10.80
CA ARG A 77 9.52 -16.27 11.25
C ARG A 77 9.06 -14.92 10.70
N THR A 78 8.89 -13.95 11.59
CA THR A 78 8.74 -12.54 11.21
C THR A 78 10.06 -11.97 10.67
N VAL A 79 9.97 -11.29 9.53
CA VAL A 79 11.10 -10.68 8.83
C VAL A 79 11.70 -9.53 9.65
N GLY A 80 13.03 -9.51 9.77
CA GLY A 80 13.78 -8.44 10.43
C GLY A 80 13.98 -7.21 9.56
N PHE A 81 14.53 -6.12 10.13
CA PHE A 81 14.64 -4.82 9.45
C PHE A 81 15.43 -4.84 8.13
N GLU A 82 16.55 -5.56 8.08
CA GLU A 82 17.40 -5.63 6.89
C GLU A 82 16.68 -6.31 5.73
N GLU A 83 16.11 -7.49 5.98
CA GLU A 83 15.34 -8.24 4.99
C GLU A 83 14.06 -7.49 4.60
N MET A 84 13.40 -6.78 5.53
CA MET A 84 12.27 -5.89 5.21
C MET A 84 12.69 -4.75 4.26
N THR A 85 13.88 -4.20 4.45
CA THR A 85 14.43 -3.16 3.57
C THR A 85 14.70 -3.70 2.17
N LYS A 86 15.15 -4.95 2.06
CA LYS A 86 15.31 -5.63 0.77
C LYS A 86 13.96 -5.87 0.10
N ILE A 87 12.96 -6.36 0.84
CA ILE A 87 11.58 -6.51 0.33
C ILE A 87 11.05 -5.17 -0.19
N TYR A 88 11.17 -4.09 0.59
CA TYR A 88 10.76 -2.75 0.17
C TYR A 88 11.41 -2.32 -1.15
N ARG A 89 12.72 -2.55 -1.32
CA ARG A 89 13.43 -2.22 -2.57
C ARG A 89 12.96 -3.08 -3.74
N LEU A 90 12.71 -4.36 -3.51
CA LEU A 90 12.23 -5.30 -4.52
C LEU A 90 10.80 -4.97 -4.99
N LEU A 91 9.93 -4.50 -4.09
CA LEU A 91 8.59 -4.04 -4.45
C LEU A 91 8.62 -2.92 -5.50
N ASN A 92 9.64 -2.06 -5.46
CA ASN A 92 9.83 -0.95 -6.39
C ASN A 92 10.55 -1.34 -7.71
N ARG A 93 10.78 -2.63 -7.98
CA ARG A 93 11.49 -3.14 -9.17
C ARG A 93 10.64 -4.10 -9.98
N ASN A 94 10.92 -4.22 -11.27
CA ASN A 94 10.41 -5.33 -12.08
C ASN A 94 11.17 -6.61 -11.70
N LEU A 95 10.46 -7.62 -11.21
CA LEU A 95 11.00 -8.91 -10.76
C LEU A 95 10.65 -10.07 -11.70
N SER A 96 10.03 -9.78 -12.85
CA SER A 96 9.60 -10.81 -13.81
C SER A 96 10.73 -11.77 -14.17
N ALA A 97 11.94 -11.27 -14.44
CA ALA A 97 13.11 -12.10 -14.76
C ALA A 97 13.76 -12.79 -13.55
N ALA A 98 13.40 -12.39 -12.32
CA ALA A 98 13.94 -12.99 -11.10
C ALA A 98 13.11 -14.20 -10.62
N LEU A 99 11.92 -14.42 -11.19
CA LEU A 99 11.10 -15.60 -10.91
C LEU A 99 11.60 -16.82 -11.71
N PRO A 100 11.44 -18.04 -11.18
CA PRO A 100 11.74 -19.27 -11.91
C PRO A 100 11.05 -19.33 -13.29
N GLU A 101 11.64 -20.05 -14.24
CA GLU A 101 11.02 -20.26 -15.56
C GLU A 101 9.66 -20.98 -15.45
N THR A 102 9.49 -21.81 -14.43
CA THR A 102 8.25 -22.54 -14.12
C THR A 102 7.17 -21.66 -13.48
N ALA A 103 7.44 -20.40 -13.16
CA ALA A 103 6.44 -19.50 -12.59
C ALA A 103 5.31 -19.22 -13.59
N ALA A 104 4.07 -19.19 -13.11
CA ALA A 104 2.91 -18.89 -13.92
C ALA A 104 3.03 -17.50 -14.56
N GLU A 105 2.50 -17.33 -15.77
CA GLU A 105 2.55 -16.05 -16.49
C GLU A 105 1.87 -14.92 -15.71
N GLU A 106 0.80 -15.26 -15.00
CA GLU A 106 0.10 -14.33 -14.12
C GLU A 106 1.01 -13.82 -12.98
N ASP A 107 1.77 -14.71 -12.33
CA ASP A 107 2.72 -14.32 -11.29
C ASP A 107 3.85 -13.46 -11.84
N ARG A 108 4.28 -13.74 -13.08
CA ARG A 108 5.27 -12.93 -13.79
C ARG A 108 4.74 -11.52 -14.09
N ALA A 109 3.46 -11.41 -14.47
CA ALA A 109 2.79 -10.13 -14.65
C ALA A 109 2.77 -9.32 -13.34
N PHE A 110 2.33 -9.91 -12.22
CA PHE A 110 2.36 -9.24 -10.91
C PHE A 110 3.78 -8.85 -10.46
N ALA A 111 4.77 -9.72 -10.68
CA ALA A 111 6.15 -9.43 -10.34
C ALA A 111 6.74 -8.27 -11.16
N SER A 112 6.22 -8.00 -12.36
CA SER A 112 6.67 -6.91 -13.21
C SER A 112 6.24 -5.52 -12.72
N LEU A 113 5.11 -5.43 -12.02
CA LEU A 113 4.50 -4.19 -11.56
C LEU A 113 5.33 -3.55 -10.44
N LYS A 114 5.47 -2.22 -10.44
CA LYS A 114 6.09 -1.50 -9.32
C LYS A 114 5.03 -1.24 -8.26
N CYS A 115 5.33 -1.63 -7.02
CA CYS A 115 4.43 -1.50 -5.89
C CYS A 115 4.98 -0.47 -4.91
N HIS A 116 4.20 0.56 -4.61
CA HIS A 116 4.57 1.60 -3.66
C HIS A 116 3.87 1.35 -2.32
N VAL A 117 4.69 1.25 -1.27
CA VAL A 117 4.26 1.15 0.12
C VAL A 117 5.09 2.11 0.97
N GLY A 118 4.63 2.42 2.17
CA GLY A 118 5.46 3.17 3.11
C GLY A 118 6.73 2.43 3.48
N GLN A 119 7.80 3.20 3.70
CA GLN A 119 9.12 2.68 4.05
C GLN A 119 9.09 1.82 5.32
N PRO A 120 10.03 0.87 5.47
CA PRO A 120 10.16 0.07 6.69
C PRO A 120 10.35 0.95 7.92
N VAL A 121 9.55 0.72 8.96
CA VAL A 121 9.67 1.40 10.26
C VAL A 121 9.98 0.39 11.35
N LYS A 122 11.00 0.68 12.18
CA LYS A 122 11.28 -0.09 13.40
C LYS A 122 10.35 0.35 14.51
N LEU A 123 9.61 -0.60 15.07
CA LEU A 123 8.78 -0.45 16.26
C LEU A 123 9.34 -1.36 17.37
N PRO A 124 8.99 -1.12 18.65
CA PRO A 124 9.36 -2.03 19.73
C PRO A 124 8.89 -3.48 19.51
N CYS A 125 7.76 -3.66 18.80
CA CYS A 125 7.18 -4.96 18.47
C CYS A 125 7.70 -5.59 17.17
N GLY A 126 8.63 -4.95 16.45
CA GLY A 126 9.23 -5.46 15.21
C GLY A 126 9.31 -4.44 14.09
N THR A 127 9.56 -4.88 12.86
CA THR A 127 9.59 -4.01 11.68
C THR A 127 8.32 -4.16 10.86
N VAL A 128 7.72 -3.05 10.45
CA VAL A 128 6.49 -3.03 9.63
C VAL A 128 6.69 -2.29 8.32
N LEU A 129 5.95 -2.71 7.30
CA LEU A 129 5.60 -1.88 6.14
C LEU A 129 4.19 -1.33 6.34
N ARG A 130 3.77 -0.36 5.52
CA ARG A 130 2.42 0.21 5.58
C ARG A 130 1.84 0.44 4.19
N ILE A 131 0.57 0.07 4.02
CA ILE A 131 -0.27 0.56 2.93
C ILE A 131 -1.02 1.78 3.46
N SER A 132 -1.17 2.82 2.65
CA SER A 132 -1.84 4.05 3.06
C SER A 132 -2.84 4.50 2.00
N ILE A 133 -4.03 4.86 2.44
CA ILE A 133 -5.06 5.49 1.62
C ILE A 133 -4.86 6.99 1.78
N SER A 134 -4.32 7.62 0.75
CA SER A 134 -4.01 9.06 0.77
C SER A 134 -5.18 9.89 0.26
N ALA A 135 -5.16 11.20 0.54
CA ALA A 135 -6.06 12.17 -0.08
C ALA A 135 -6.03 12.05 -1.62
N ARG A 136 -4.83 11.93 -2.19
CA ARG A 136 -4.61 11.69 -3.62
C ARG A 136 -5.31 10.43 -4.12
N THR A 137 -5.21 9.31 -3.41
CA THR A 137 -5.88 8.05 -3.77
C THR A 137 -7.39 8.25 -3.90
N LEU A 138 -7.99 9.02 -2.99
CA LEU A 138 -9.43 9.33 -3.04
C LEU A 138 -9.78 10.32 -4.16
N SER A 139 -8.94 11.33 -4.39
CA SER A 139 -9.11 12.30 -5.47
C SER A 139 -8.98 11.66 -6.86
N GLU A 140 -8.03 10.76 -7.06
CA GLU A 140 -7.85 10.00 -8.30
C GLU A 140 -8.97 8.97 -8.52
N ALA A 141 -9.55 8.45 -7.43
CA ALA A 141 -10.69 7.53 -7.52
C ALA A 141 -12.01 8.23 -7.84
N TRP A 142 -12.15 9.53 -7.52
CA TRP A 142 -13.39 10.25 -7.71
C TRP A 142 -13.66 10.61 -9.18
N SER A 143 -14.95 10.60 -9.55
CA SER A 143 -15.46 11.03 -10.85
C SER A 143 -16.93 11.42 -10.70
N GLU A 144 -17.41 12.35 -11.53
CA GLU A 144 -18.85 12.67 -11.63
C GLU A 144 -19.66 11.51 -12.22
N ASP A 145 -19.06 10.72 -13.12
CA ASP A 145 -19.61 9.44 -13.57
C ASP A 145 -19.43 8.38 -12.47
N ALA A 146 -20.54 7.93 -11.89
CA ALA A 146 -20.57 6.91 -10.84
C ALA A 146 -19.96 5.57 -11.29
N CYS A 147 -20.13 5.17 -12.54
CA CYS A 147 -19.53 3.95 -13.07
C CYS A 147 -18.01 4.09 -13.19
N ALA A 148 -17.51 5.26 -13.57
CA ALA A 148 -16.08 5.54 -13.58
C ALA A 148 -15.50 5.57 -12.17
N ALA A 149 -16.17 6.24 -11.23
CA ALA A 149 -15.73 6.29 -9.83
C ALA A 149 -15.65 4.88 -9.21
N GLU A 150 -16.64 4.02 -9.52
CA GLU A 150 -16.64 2.62 -9.09
C GLU A 150 -15.46 1.83 -9.67
N ARG A 151 -15.21 1.96 -10.99
CA ARG A 151 -14.06 1.30 -11.63
C ARG A 151 -12.74 1.75 -11.01
N ASN A 152 -12.59 3.04 -10.71
CA ASN A 152 -11.37 3.55 -10.11
C ASN A 152 -11.17 3.02 -8.69
N LEU A 153 -12.23 2.91 -7.88
CA LEU A 153 -12.15 2.29 -6.56
C LEU A 153 -11.74 0.82 -6.64
N CYS A 154 -12.30 0.06 -7.59
CA CYS A 154 -11.87 -1.32 -7.84
C CYS A 154 -10.39 -1.39 -8.23
N ALA A 155 -9.91 -0.48 -9.08
CA ALA A 155 -8.50 -0.43 -9.45
C ALA A 155 -7.58 -0.19 -8.23
N VAL A 156 -7.96 0.68 -7.29
CA VAL A 156 -7.20 0.89 -6.04
C VAL A 156 -7.18 -0.39 -5.19
N ILE A 157 -8.28 -1.14 -5.14
CA ILE A 157 -8.36 -2.43 -4.44
C ILE A 157 -7.44 -3.48 -5.11
N ASP A 158 -7.40 -3.49 -6.44
CA ASP A 158 -6.52 -4.36 -7.23
C ASP A 158 -5.04 -4.01 -7.02
N GLU A 159 -4.71 -2.73 -6.85
CA GLU A 159 -3.36 -2.30 -6.48
C GLU A 159 -2.95 -2.83 -5.10
N ILE A 160 -3.83 -2.74 -4.09
CA ILE A 160 -3.60 -3.31 -2.76
C ILE A 160 -3.37 -4.83 -2.86
N SER A 161 -4.22 -5.53 -3.63
CA SER A 161 -4.08 -6.97 -3.89
C SER A 161 -2.76 -7.31 -4.57
N THR A 162 -2.35 -6.50 -5.54
CA THR A 162 -1.09 -6.62 -6.26
C THR A 162 0.11 -6.49 -5.32
N VAL A 163 0.09 -5.53 -4.38
CA VAL A 163 1.14 -5.39 -3.37
C VAL A 163 1.26 -6.67 -2.55
N VAL A 164 0.16 -7.17 -2.00
CA VAL A 164 0.16 -8.37 -1.15
C VAL A 164 0.63 -9.61 -1.92
N ARG A 165 0.14 -9.81 -3.14
CA ARG A 165 0.56 -10.93 -4.01
C ARG A 165 2.04 -10.85 -4.34
N LYS A 166 2.55 -9.67 -4.69
CA LYS A 166 3.97 -9.47 -5.01
C LYS A 166 4.88 -9.73 -3.79
N ILE A 167 4.46 -9.35 -2.58
CA ILE A 167 5.20 -9.73 -1.36
C ILE A 167 5.25 -11.26 -1.24
N GLY A 168 4.12 -11.94 -1.44
CA GLY A 168 4.07 -13.41 -1.47
C GLY A 168 5.08 -14.02 -2.44
N LEU A 169 5.18 -13.50 -3.66
CA LEU A 169 6.15 -13.94 -4.67
C LEU A 169 7.60 -13.71 -4.22
N ILE A 170 7.90 -12.54 -3.65
CA ILE A 170 9.25 -12.22 -3.12
C ILE A 170 9.65 -13.22 -2.02
N ILE A 171 8.71 -13.59 -1.15
CA ILE A 171 8.95 -14.55 -0.07
C ILE A 171 9.09 -15.98 -0.62
N ALA A 172 8.18 -16.42 -1.49
CA ALA A 172 8.20 -17.77 -2.07
C ALA A 172 9.48 -18.04 -2.87
N ALA A 173 9.95 -17.06 -3.65
CA ALA A 173 11.20 -17.16 -4.42
C ALA A 173 12.46 -16.84 -3.58
N ASN A 174 12.31 -16.53 -2.28
CA ASN A 174 13.40 -16.17 -1.35
C ASN A 174 14.32 -15.04 -1.87
N LEU A 175 13.79 -14.11 -2.66
CA LEU A 175 14.58 -13.07 -3.35
C LEU A 175 15.26 -12.09 -2.38
N ALA A 176 14.62 -11.82 -1.24
CA ALA A 176 15.16 -10.91 -0.21
C ALA A 176 16.39 -11.48 0.53
N ARG A 177 16.72 -12.76 0.36
CA ARG A 177 17.91 -13.38 0.97
C ARG A 177 19.07 -13.58 0.00
N GLN A 178 18.81 -13.49 -1.31
CA GLN A 178 19.81 -13.67 -2.37
C GLN A 178 20.55 -12.36 -2.71
N THR A 179 20.08 -11.23 -2.18
CA THR A 179 20.63 -9.87 -2.37
C THR A 179 21.21 -9.33 -1.08
#